data_AF-A0A7W7FT56-F1
#
_entry.id   AF-A0A7W7FT56-F1
#
_cell.length_a   1.000
_cell.length_b   1.000
_cell.length_c   1.000
_cell.angle_alpha   90.00
_cell.angle_beta   90.00
_cell.angle_gamma   90.00
#
_symmetry.space_group_name_H-M   'P 1'
#
loop_
_entity.id
_entity.type
_entity.pdbx_description
1 polymer ?
#
loop_
_entity_poly.entity_id
_entity_poly.type
_entity_poly.pdbx_seq_one_letter_code
_entity_poly.pdbx_strand_id
1 'polypeptide(L)'
;MGRRDEQTLARIGRTLAAGERPDSWQDNRVSYAENLRAEMEILDKTAGAYWHTIGCTPAEARLVEPLVLHFHSLVFQGERGYAAARAEGSSRITDHSWKIRLQDLLKNHNVYDSRIQATLDDLERYHVLEGQVLLGELPLTEAVLEEIAFLRSSDLHVMVRVIDRLKGRTPDEEFYQLVKTSTALFDLDQDLDSHQRGSAGDSHKTLRLYLRLHGAEQAGRQLRELRNRIAAKGLAQFGKAGKPALVRYLTSTPLVNLNLPVLPELLGLLPHRVLATVATSVFRFEGFGAREISKPIAQPIAELDQRKEDRVLSS
;
A
#
# COMPACT_ATOMS: atom_id res chain seq x y z
N MET A 1 12.54 24.42 -14.31
CA MET A 1 11.64 24.20 -13.16
C MET A 1 10.62 25.32 -13.19
N GLY A 2 9.32 25.03 -13.16
CA GLY A 2 8.29 26.09 -13.24
C GLY A 2 8.13 26.82 -11.91
N ARG A 3 7.63 28.06 -11.93
CA ARG A 3 7.30 28.85 -10.71
C ARG A 3 6.40 28.07 -9.72
N ARG A 4 5.54 27.18 -10.25
CA ARG A 4 4.66 26.30 -9.47
C ARG A 4 5.45 25.24 -8.69
N ASP A 5 6.45 24.61 -9.31
CA ASP A 5 7.28 23.59 -8.68
C ASP A 5 8.10 24.18 -7.52
N GLU A 6 8.67 25.38 -7.73
CA GLU A 6 9.41 26.11 -6.68
C GLU A 6 8.51 26.44 -5.48
N GLN A 7 7.27 26.86 -5.72
CA GLN A 7 6.30 27.12 -4.66
C GLN A 7 5.94 25.85 -3.89
N THR A 8 5.75 24.73 -4.59
CA THR A 8 5.46 23.44 -3.97
C THR A 8 6.65 22.93 -3.15
N LEU A 9 7.87 22.96 -3.69
CA LEU A 9 9.08 22.58 -2.95
C LEU A 9 9.32 23.47 -1.73
N ALA A 10 9.18 24.79 -1.88
CA ALA A 10 9.32 25.72 -0.77
C ALA A 10 8.24 25.49 0.31
N ARG A 11 7.02 25.14 -0.09
CA ARG A 11 5.95 24.77 0.84
C ARG A 11 6.27 23.49 1.61
N ILE A 12 6.68 22.43 0.91
CA ILE A 12 7.09 21.16 1.53
C ILE A 12 8.22 21.45 2.53
N GLY A 13 9.28 22.13 2.08
CA GLY A 13 10.42 22.48 2.91
C GLY A 13 10.03 23.29 4.15
N ARG A 14 9.18 24.31 4.01
CA ARG A 14 8.66 25.07 5.16
C ARG A 14 7.83 24.21 6.10
N THR A 15 6.95 23.35 5.59
CA THR A 15 6.09 22.49 6.41
C THR A 15 6.92 21.48 7.21
N LEU A 16 7.94 20.89 6.58
CA LEU A 16 8.85 19.96 7.24
C LEU A 16 9.77 20.66 8.24
N ALA A 17 10.28 21.86 7.92
CA ALA A 17 11.17 22.62 8.79
C ALA A 17 10.46 23.34 9.94
N ALA A 18 9.18 23.71 9.76
CA ALA A 18 8.36 24.34 10.79
C ALA A 18 7.73 23.33 11.74
N GLY A 19 7.89 22.03 11.51
CA GLY A 19 7.49 21.05 12.49
C GLY A 19 8.23 21.32 13.78
N GLU A 20 7.50 21.53 14.87
CA GLU A 20 8.08 21.51 16.21
C GLU A 20 8.86 20.20 16.29
N ARG A 21 10.15 20.23 16.64
CA ARG A 21 10.93 19.02 16.82
C ARG A 21 10.39 18.36 18.08
N PRO A 22 9.48 17.37 18.00
CA PRO A 22 9.10 16.68 19.21
C PRO A 22 10.35 16.00 19.78
N ASP A 23 10.39 15.80 21.09
CA ASP A 23 11.40 14.94 21.69
C ASP A 23 11.46 13.56 21.01
N SER A 24 10.35 13.14 20.36
CA SER A 24 10.28 11.92 19.56
C SER A 24 11.15 11.89 18.30
N TRP A 25 11.64 13.03 17.78
CA TRP A 25 12.63 13.04 16.68
C TRP A 25 14.05 12.77 17.17
N GLN A 26 14.31 13.00 18.45
CA GLN A 26 15.52 12.52 19.13
C GLN A 26 15.30 11.12 19.74
N ASP A 27 14.14 10.49 19.49
CA ASP A 27 13.87 9.14 19.96
C ASP A 27 14.66 8.13 19.12
N ASN A 28 15.83 7.77 19.64
CA ASN A 28 16.76 6.77 19.09
C ASN A 28 16.15 5.35 19.04
N ARG A 29 14.87 5.19 19.42
CA ARG A 29 14.16 3.90 19.42
C ARG A 29 13.77 3.41 18.02
N VAL A 30 13.83 4.26 16.98
CA VAL A 30 13.87 3.75 15.60
C VAL A 30 15.32 3.39 15.29
N SER A 31 15.60 2.09 15.22
CA SER A 31 16.95 1.61 14.98
C SER A 31 17.38 1.88 13.53
N TYR A 32 18.69 2.00 13.29
CA TYR A 32 19.24 2.08 11.93
C TYR A 32 18.79 0.89 11.05
N ALA A 33 18.67 -0.31 11.65
CA ALA A 33 18.19 -1.50 10.96
C ALA A 33 16.74 -1.36 10.46
N GLU A 34 15.88 -0.67 11.21
CA GLU A 34 14.49 -0.41 10.79
C GLU A 34 14.44 0.59 9.64
N ASN A 35 15.25 1.64 9.69
CA ASN A 35 15.37 2.60 8.57
C ASN A 35 15.93 1.93 7.31
N LEU A 36 16.96 1.10 7.44
CA LEU A 36 17.53 0.36 6.30
C LEU A 36 16.51 -0.60 5.70
N ARG A 37 15.73 -1.30 6.54
CA ARG A 37 14.65 -2.16 6.07
C ARG A 37 13.57 -1.37 5.34
N ALA A 38 13.18 -0.20 5.86
CA ALA A 38 12.23 0.68 5.20
C ALA A 38 12.71 1.17 3.84
N GLU A 39 13.98 1.56 3.75
CA GLU A 39 14.61 1.95 2.49
C GLU A 39 14.63 0.79 1.48
N MET A 40 15.06 -0.40 1.91
CA MET A 40 15.07 -1.60 1.06
C MET A 40 13.66 -1.94 0.55
N GLU A 41 12.65 -1.82 1.41
CA GLU A 41 11.27 -2.11 1.03
C GLU A 41 10.71 -1.06 0.05
N ILE A 42 11.00 0.22 0.23
CA ILE A 42 10.63 1.27 -0.73
C ILE A 42 11.25 1.00 -2.11
N LEU A 43 12.52 0.57 -2.13
CA LEU A 43 13.23 0.21 -3.36
C LEU A 43 12.63 -1.04 -4.01
N ASP A 44 12.30 -2.07 -3.22
CA ASP A 44 11.82 -3.38 -3.69
C ASP A 44 10.34 -3.37 -4.09
N LYS A 45 9.44 -2.82 -3.25
CA LYS A 45 7.97 -2.85 -3.43
C LYS A 45 7.51 -2.22 -4.76
N THR A 46 8.33 -1.40 -5.39
CA THR A 46 7.90 -0.60 -6.54
C THR A 46 8.84 -0.57 -7.73
N ALA A 47 9.97 -1.29 -7.69
CA ALA A 47 11.02 -1.16 -8.70
C ALA A 47 11.38 0.32 -8.99
N GLY A 48 11.38 1.17 -7.94
CA GLY A 48 11.60 2.61 -8.04
C GLY A 48 10.35 3.48 -8.29
N ALA A 49 9.16 2.89 -8.49
CA ALA A 49 7.92 3.63 -8.72
C ALA A 49 7.25 4.20 -7.46
N TYR A 50 7.74 3.92 -6.25
CA TYR A 50 7.13 4.30 -4.97
C TYR A 50 6.83 5.79 -4.91
N TRP A 51 7.86 6.58 -5.24
CA TRP A 51 7.77 8.03 -5.25
C TRP A 51 6.73 8.54 -6.24
N HIS A 52 6.59 7.88 -7.40
CA HIS A 52 5.56 8.20 -8.37
C HIS A 52 4.16 7.86 -7.87
N THR A 53 3.98 6.69 -7.25
CA THR A 53 2.70 6.24 -6.71
C THR A 53 2.17 7.16 -5.61
N ILE A 54 3.03 7.64 -4.71
CA ILE A 54 2.64 8.67 -3.72
C ILE A 54 2.54 10.08 -4.32
N GLY A 55 2.82 10.23 -5.61
CA GLY A 55 2.63 11.45 -6.38
C GLY A 55 3.75 12.47 -6.25
N CYS A 56 4.97 12.05 -5.91
CA CYS A 56 6.18 12.87 -5.82
C CYS A 56 6.99 12.92 -7.12
N THR A 57 7.49 14.12 -7.43
CA THR A 57 8.60 14.32 -8.35
C THR A 57 9.92 13.92 -7.67
N PRO A 58 11.01 13.69 -8.44
CA PRO A 58 12.32 13.37 -7.84
C PRO A 58 12.84 14.46 -6.87
N ALA A 59 12.55 15.73 -7.14
CA ALA A 59 12.96 16.83 -6.25
C ALA A 59 12.15 16.84 -4.94
N GLU A 60 10.84 16.58 -5.02
CA GLU A 60 9.99 16.46 -3.84
C GLU A 60 10.35 15.22 -3.02
N ALA A 61 10.65 14.10 -3.68
CA ALA A 61 11.06 12.85 -3.03
C ALA A 61 12.25 13.08 -2.08
N ARG A 62 13.30 13.76 -2.54
CA ARG A 62 14.47 14.10 -1.70
C ARG A 62 14.13 14.90 -0.44
N LEU A 63 13.08 15.73 -0.48
CA LEU A 63 12.66 16.52 0.67
C LEU A 63 11.82 15.69 1.65
N VAL A 64 10.93 14.84 1.14
CA VAL A 64 10.00 14.07 1.97
C VAL A 64 10.56 12.72 2.41
N GLU A 65 11.65 12.26 1.81
CA GLU A 65 12.25 10.96 2.07
C GLU A 65 12.53 10.68 3.56
N PRO A 66 13.12 11.61 4.35
CA PRO A 66 13.32 11.37 5.78
C PRO A 66 12.01 11.08 6.55
N LEU A 67 10.94 11.81 6.23
CA LEU A 67 9.62 11.60 6.83
C LEU A 67 9.04 10.24 6.42
N VAL A 68 9.13 9.89 5.14
CA VAL A 68 8.63 8.63 4.60
C VAL A 68 9.38 7.44 5.19
N LEU A 69 10.71 7.51 5.30
CA LEU A 69 11.51 6.47 5.95
C LEU A 69 11.13 6.29 7.41
N HIS A 70 11.01 7.39 8.17
CA HIS A 70 10.61 7.32 9.57
C HIS A 70 9.18 6.76 9.74
N PHE A 71 8.26 7.16 8.87
CA PHE A 71 6.91 6.61 8.84
C PHE A 71 6.92 5.09 8.65
N HIS A 72 7.60 4.60 7.61
CA HIS A 72 7.68 3.17 7.33
C HIS A 72 8.36 2.40 8.46
N SER A 73 9.44 2.93 9.03
CA SER A 73 10.10 2.33 10.19
C SER A 73 9.14 2.12 11.37
N LEU A 74 8.25 3.08 11.66
CA LEU A 74 7.22 2.93 12.69
C LEU A 74 6.15 1.92 12.29
N VAL A 75 5.76 1.84 11.01
CA VAL A 75 4.88 0.77 10.50
C VAL A 75 5.51 -0.60 10.76
N PHE A 76 6.80 -0.81 10.45
CA PHE A 76 7.51 -2.07 10.73
C PHE A 76 7.53 -2.44 12.21
N GLN A 77 7.66 -1.46 13.11
CA GLN A 77 7.56 -1.72 14.55
C GLN A 77 6.18 -2.29 14.89
N GLY A 78 5.11 -1.71 14.32
CA GLY A 78 3.75 -2.24 14.42
C GLY A 78 3.64 -3.66 13.87
N GLU A 79 4.10 -3.90 12.65
CA GLU A 79 4.07 -5.23 12.01
C GLU A 79 4.75 -6.29 12.86
N ARG A 80 5.91 -5.97 13.45
CA ARG A 80 6.64 -6.84 14.38
C ARG A 80 5.86 -7.10 15.65
N GLY A 81 5.23 -6.09 16.22
CA GLY A 81 4.35 -6.26 17.38
C GLY A 81 3.23 -7.25 17.09
N TYR A 82 2.56 -7.10 15.95
CA TYR A 82 1.51 -8.05 15.52
C TYR A 82 2.07 -9.45 15.23
N ALA A 83 3.25 -9.55 14.64
CA ALA A 83 3.90 -10.84 14.42
C ALA A 83 4.23 -11.56 15.74
N ALA A 84 4.72 -10.82 16.74
CA ALA A 84 4.98 -11.35 18.08
C ALA A 84 3.68 -11.78 18.78
N ALA A 85 2.64 -10.94 18.77
CA ALA A 85 1.33 -11.28 19.33
C ALA A 85 0.76 -12.56 18.69
N ARG A 86 0.85 -12.71 17.37
CA ARG A 86 0.42 -13.94 16.68
C ARG A 86 1.24 -15.16 17.09
N ALA A 87 2.54 -15.00 17.30
CA ALA A 87 3.39 -16.06 17.83
C ALA A 87 2.96 -16.48 19.26
N GLU A 88 2.38 -15.57 20.04
CA GLU A 88 1.81 -15.85 21.36
C GLU A 88 0.33 -16.29 21.31
N GLY A 89 -0.27 -16.38 20.11
CA GLY A 89 -1.66 -16.80 19.93
C GLY A 89 -2.70 -15.69 20.04
N SER A 90 -2.31 -14.43 19.89
CA SER A 90 -3.20 -13.26 19.91
C SER A 90 -3.21 -12.53 18.56
N SER A 91 -4.40 -12.13 18.08
CA SER A 91 -4.55 -11.25 16.92
C SER A 91 -4.32 -9.77 17.22
N ARG A 92 -4.15 -9.41 18.51
CA ARG A 92 -4.06 -8.04 18.98
C ARG A 92 -2.78 -7.82 19.79
N ILE A 93 -2.20 -6.64 19.64
CA ILE A 93 -1.11 -6.15 20.48
C ILE A 93 -1.68 -5.38 21.66
N THR A 94 -0.91 -5.28 22.75
CA THR A 94 -1.21 -4.41 23.89
C THR A 94 -0.50 -3.06 23.79
N ASP A 95 0.68 -3.04 23.16
CA ASP A 95 1.46 -1.83 22.92
C ASP A 95 1.12 -1.20 21.55
N HIS A 96 0.31 -0.13 21.57
CA HIS A 96 -0.03 0.66 20.39
C HIS A 96 0.89 1.88 20.19
N SER A 97 2.08 1.90 20.81
CA SER A 97 3.00 3.03 20.73
C SER A 97 3.41 3.38 19.31
N TRP A 98 3.53 2.39 18.40
CA TRP A 98 3.83 2.63 16.99
C TRP A 98 2.82 3.57 16.32
N LYS A 99 1.52 3.36 16.57
CA LYS A 99 0.44 4.15 15.99
C LYS A 99 0.39 5.53 16.61
N ILE A 100 0.55 5.64 17.92
CA ILE A 100 0.61 6.93 18.62
C ILE A 100 1.78 7.76 18.07
N ARG A 101 2.96 7.17 17.92
CA ARG A 101 4.14 7.83 17.34
C ARG A 101 3.92 8.26 15.89
N LEU A 102 3.24 7.45 15.08
CA LEU A 102 2.84 7.86 13.73
C LEU A 102 1.92 9.08 13.75
N GLN A 103 0.93 9.09 14.64
CA GLN A 103 0.03 10.23 14.78
C GLN A 103 0.80 11.49 15.20
N ASP A 104 1.69 11.38 16.19
CA ASP A 104 2.48 12.50 16.67
C ASP A 104 3.43 13.01 15.59
N LEU A 105 4.15 12.12 14.88
CA LEU A 105 4.99 12.45 13.73
C LEU A 105 4.21 13.32 12.72
N LEU A 106 3.01 12.88 12.33
CA LEU A 106 2.19 13.57 11.33
C LEU A 106 1.55 14.87 11.87
N LYS A 107 1.20 14.92 13.17
CA LYS A 107 0.67 16.13 13.81
C LYS A 107 1.74 17.21 13.91
N ASN A 108 2.96 16.84 14.27
CA ASN A 108 4.09 17.77 14.39
C ASN A 108 4.44 18.40 13.04
N HIS A 109 4.22 17.70 11.94
CA HIS A 109 4.33 18.26 10.59
C HIS A 109 3.08 18.98 10.08
N ASN A 110 2.03 19.14 10.90
CA ASN A 110 0.76 19.75 10.53
C ASN A 110 0.05 19.08 9.32
N VAL A 111 0.33 17.80 9.08
CA VAL A 111 -0.25 17.03 7.97
C VAL A 111 -1.37 16.11 8.42
N TYR A 112 -1.49 15.83 9.72
CA TYR A 112 -2.49 14.95 10.29
C TYR A 112 -3.92 15.52 10.23
N ASP A 113 -4.89 14.68 9.85
CA ASP A 113 -6.32 14.98 9.91
C ASP A 113 -7.16 13.70 10.15
N SER A 114 -8.48 13.83 10.26
CA SER A 114 -9.39 12.71 10.51
C SER A 114 -9.44 11.68 9.39
N ARG A 115 -9.09 12.05 8.15
CA ARG A 115 -9.05 11.12 7.01
C ARG A 115 -7.77 10.27 7.04
N ILE A 116 -6.66 10.89 7.43
CA ILE A 116 -5.40 10.19 7.71
C ILE A 116 -5.58 9.25 8.91
N GLN A 117 -6.25 9.68 9.98
CA GLN A 117 -6.62 8.80 11.11
C GLN A 117 -7.37 7.57 10.61
N ALA A 118 -8.44 7.74 9.82
CA ALA A 118 -9.22 6.62 9.32
C ALA A 118 -8.39 5.64 8.47
N THR A 119 -7.41 6.15 7.72
CA THR A 119 -6.52 5.30 6.92
C THR A 119 -5.47 4.57 7.79
N LEU A 120 -5.03 5.18 8.89
CA LEU A 120 -4.21 4.49 9.91
C LEU A 120 -5.02 3.43 10.67
N ASP A 121 -6.31 3.67 10.88
CA ASP A 121 -7.22 2.67 11.44
C ASP A 121 -7.41 1.47 10.48
N ASP A 122 -7.50 1.72 9.17
CA ASP A 122 -7.50 0.68 8.14
C ASP A 122 -6.20 -0.15 8.16
N LEU A 123 -5.03 0.48 8.34
CA LEU A 123 -3.75 -0.21 8.49
C LEU A 123 -3.71 -1.11 9.73
N GLU A 124 -4.21 -0.62 10.87
CA GLU A 124 -4.31 -1.45 12.08
C GLU A 124 -5.30 -2.61 11.89
N ARG A 125 -6.45 -2.31 11.28
CA ARG A 125 -7.48 -3.29 10.95
C ARG A 125 -6.95 -4.41 10.07
N TYR A 126 -6.09 -4.10 9.09
CA TYR A 126 -5.41 -5.11 8.28
C TYR A 126 -4.67 -6.13 9.15
N HIS A 127 -3.81 -5.68 10.07
CA HIS A 127 -3.00 -6.58 10.89
C HIS A 127 -3.84 -7.40 11.87
N VAL A 128 -4.86 -6.79 12.47
CA VAL A 128 -5.80 -7.50 13.35
C VAL A 128 -6.57 -8.55 12.56
N LEU A 129 -7.16 -8.17 11.42
CA LEU A 129 -7.96 -9.06 10.58
C LEU A 129 -7.12 -10.25 10.08
N GLU A 130 -5.91 -9.98 9.57
CA GLU A 130 -4.97 -11.03 9.16
C GLU A 130 -4.65 -11.96 10.34
N GLY A 131 -4.39 -11.42 11.53
CA GLY A 131 -4.16 -12.20 12.73
C GLY A 131 -5.34 -13.09 13.11
N GLN A 132 -6.56 -12.53 13.14
CA GLN A 132 -7.78 -13.28 13.46
C GLN A 132 -8.00 -14.44 12.49
N VAL A 133 -7.76 -14.20 11.21
CA VAL A 133 -7.84 -15.22 10.16
C VAL A 133 -6.76 -16.29 10.35
N LEU A 134 -5.51 -15.91 10.59
CA LEU A 134 -4.40 -16.86 10.75
C LEU A 134 -4.55 -17.74 12.00
N LEU A 135 -5.07 -17.18 13.09
CA LEU A 135 -5.31 -17.87 14.36
C LEU A 135 -6.63 -18.65 14.40
N GLY A 136 -7.50 -18.48 13.39
CA GLY A 136 -8.80 -19.15 13.32
C GLY A 136 -9.88 -18.51 14.21
N GLU A 137 -9.63 -17.32 14.76
CA GLU A 137 -10.60 -16.52 15.51
C GLU A 137 -11.71 -15.97 14.61
N LEU A 138 -11.42 -15.79 13.32
CA LEU A 138 -12.38 -15.37 12.29
C LEU A 138 -12.42 -16.40 11.16
N PRO A 139 -13.62 -16.87 10.74
CA PRO A 139 -13.75 -17.76 9.59
C PRO A 139 -13.19 -17.12 8.33
N LEU A 140 -12.34 -17.88 7.64
CA LEU A 140 -11.82 -17.46 6.34
C LEU A 140 -12.91 -17.60 5.27
N THR A 141 -13.28 -16.48 4.66
CA THR A 141 -14.28 -16.41 3.59
C THR A 141 -13.78 -15.55 2.43
N GLU A 142 -14.42 -15.66 1.27
CA GLU A 142 -14.15 -14.79 0.10
C GLU A 142 -14.28 -13.30 0.43
N ALA A 143 -15.27 -12.92 1.24
CA ALA A 143 -15.49 -11.54 1.64
C ALA A 143 -14.33 -11.00 2.49
N VAL A 144 -13.83 -11.82 3.42
CA VAL A 144 -12.67 -11.48 4.26
C VAL A 144 -11.40 -11.37 3.41
N LEU A 145 -11.21 -12.25 2.44
CA LEU A 145 -10.07 -12.20 1.50
C LEU A 145 -10.09 -10.92 0.65
N GLU A 146 -11.26 -10.55 0.14
CA GLU A 146 -11.44 -9.30 -0.59
C GLU A 146 -11.13 -8.09 0.30
N GLU A 147 -11.61 -8.08 1.54
CA GLU A 147 -11.31 -7.02 2.51
C GLU A 147 -9.81 -6.90 2.79
N ILE A 148 -9.12 -8.02 3.05
CA ILE A 148 -7.67 -8.05 3.24
C ILE A 148 -6.94 -7.47 2.04
N ALA A 149 -7.34 -7.82 0.81
CA ALA A 149 -6.73 -7.30 -0.41
C ALA A 149 -6.82 -5.76 -0.51
N PHE A 150 -7.93 -5.17 -0.07
CA PHE A 150 -8.09 -3.71 -0.05
C PHE A 150 -7.39 -3.00 1.11
N LEU A 151 -7.12 -3.69 2.22
CA LEU A 151 -6.48 -3.10 3.39
C LEU A 151 -4.94 -3.23 3.39
N ARG A 152 -4.38 -4.20 2.65
CA ARG A 152 -2.96 -4.57 2.69
C ARG A 152 -1.99 -3.40 2.46
N SER A 153 -2.30 -2.50 1.52
CA SER A 153 -1.46 -1.34 1.18
C SER A 153 -1.95 -0.02 1.83
N SER A 154 -2.58 -0.10 3.01
CA SER A 154 -3.07 1.09 3.72
C SER A 154 -1.94 2.04 4.14
N ASP A 155 -0.73 1.54 4.39
CA ASP A 155 0.48 2.32 4.64
C ASP A 155 0.78 3.29 3.48
N LEU A 156 0.71 2.78 2.24
CA LEU A 156 0.86 3.57 1.03
C LEU A 156 -0.27 4.59 0.88
N HIS A 157 -1.51 4.21 1.21
CA HIS A 157 -2.66 5.12 1.14
C HIS A 157 -2.55 6.28 2.15
N VAL A 158 -2.03 6.02 3.34
CA VAL A 158 -1.69 7.07 4.32
C VAL A 158 -0.67 8.02 3.70
N MET A 159 0.40 7.49 3.10
CA MET A 159 1.45 8.32 2.49
C MET A 159 0.93 9.17 1.33
N VAL A 160 0.08 8.63 0.45
CA VAL A 160 -0.55 9.41 -0.63
C VAL A 160 -1.29 10.65 -0.07
N ARG A 161 -2.05 10.48 1.02
CA ARG A 161 -2.77 11.59 1.69
C ARG A 161 -1.81 12.57 2.36
N VAL A 162 -0.78 12.07 3.05
CA VAL A 162 0.23 12.91 3.71
C VAL A 162 0.99 13.78 2.71
N ILE A 163 1.42 13.20 1.58
CA ILE A 163 2.09 13.94 0.52
C ILE A 163 1.20 15.05 -0.04
N ASP A 164 -0.10 14.81 -0.20
CA ASP A 164 -1.04 15.84 -0.62
C ASP A 164 -1.16 17.00 0.34
N ARG A 165 -1.18 16.70 1.65
CA ARG A 165 -1.22 17.72 2.70
C ARG A 165 0.04 18.56 2.69
N LEU A 166 1.22 17.94 2.56
CA LEU A 166 2.50 18.66 2.40
C LEU A 166 2.48 19.59 1.19
N LYS A 167 1.90 19.14 0.08
CA LYS A 167 1.77 19.93 -1.16
C LYS A 167 0.67 20.99 -1.09
N GLY A 168 -0.19 20.95 -0.08
CA GLY A 168 -1.34 21.83 0.02
C GLY A 168 -2.43 21.56 -0.99
N ARG A 169 -2.51 20.32 -1.48
CA ARG A 169 -3.57 19.91 -2.40
C ARG A 169 -4.87 19.70 -1.63
N THR A 170 -5.98 19.96 -2.31
CA THR A 170 -7.30 19.64 -1.76
C THR A 170 -7.49 18.12 -1.80
N PRO A 171 -7.99 17.49 -0.73
CA PRO A 171 -8.30 16.06 -0.74
C PRO A 171 -9.24 15.70 -1.90
N ASP A 172 -8.88 14.65 -2.64
CA ASP A 172 -9.63 14.12 -3.77
C ASP A 172 -9.96 12.64 -3.49
N GLU A 173 -11.13 12.40 -2.89
CA GLU A 173 -11.54 11.06 -2.49
C GLU A 173 -11.76 10.12 -3.68
N GLU A 174 -12.15 10.65 -4.84
CA GLU A 174 -12.26 9.83 -6.05
C GLU A 174 -10.88 9.32 -6.47
N PHE A 175 -9.88 10.20 -6.51
CA PHE A 175 -8.50 9.79 -6.78
C PHE A 175 -8.00 8.75 -5.76
N TYR A 176 -8.24 8.95 -4.46
CA TYR A 176 -7.80 7.99 -3.44
C TYR A 176 -8.44 6.61 -3.61
N GLN A 177 -9.70 6.55 -4.06
CA GLN A 177 -10.35 5.26 -4.35
C GLN A 177 -9.78 4.58 -5.60
N LEU A 178 -9.39 5.35 -6.63
CA LEU A 178 -8.69 4.81 -7.80
C LEU A 178 -7.34 4.19 -7.39
N VAL A 179 -6.57 4.90 -6.56
CA VAL A 179 -5.29 4.40 -6.02
C VAL A 179 -5.50 3.14 -5.18
N LYS A 180 -6.51 3.13 -4.29
CA LYS A 180 -6.82 1.97 -3.44
C LYS A 180 -7.13 0.72 -4.27
N THR A 181 -7.87 0.89 -5.37
CA THR A 181 -8.19 -0.23 -6.27
C THR A 181 -6.99 -0.67 -7.11
N SER A 182 -6.18 0.26 -7.61
CA SER A 182 -4.98 -0.09 -8.39
C SER A 182 -3.92 -0.80 -7.54
N THR A 183 -3.72 -0.37 -6.29
CA THR A 183 -2.74 -1.03 -5.40
C THR A 183 -3.20 -2.41 -4.97
N ALA A 184 -4.51 -2.61 -4.73
CA ALA A 184 -5.06 -3.93 -4.45
C ALA A 184 -4.79 -4.90 -5.62
N LEU A 185 -4.99 -4.47 -6.87
CA LEU A 185 -4.64 -5.30 -8.04
C LEU A 185 -3.14 -5.59 -8.10
N PHE A 186 -2.30 -4.57 -7.90
CA PHE A 186 -0.86 -4.73 -7.90
C PHE A 186 -0.40 -5.77 -6.87
N ASP A 187 -0.94 -5.71 -5.65
CA ASP A 187 -0.63 -6.67 -4.59
C ASP A 187 -1.07 -8.10 -4.98
N LEU A 188 -2.23 -8.26 -5.62
CA LEU A 188 -2.68 -9.56 -6.12
C LEU A 188 -1.79 -10.08 -7.27
N ASP A 189 -1.33 -9.19 -8.15
CA ASP A 189 -0.41 -9.54 -9.23
C ASP A 189 0.96 -9.96 -8.70
N GLN A 190 1.49 -9.26 -7.69
CA GLN A 190 2.72 -9.66 -7.01
C GLN A 190 2.60 -11.04 -6.34
N ASP A 191 1.46 -11.35 -5.74
CA ASP A 191 1.20 -12.68 -5.15
C ASP A 191 1.22 -13.79 -6.21
N LEU A 192 0.64 -13.52 -7.40
CA LEU A 192 0.60 -14.46 -8.53
C LEU A 192 1.98 -14.64 -9.18
N ASP A 193 2.72 -13.55 -9.39
CA ASP A 193 4.04 -13.53 -10.05
C ASP A 193 5.15 -14.11 -9.16
N SER A 194 5.13 -13.81 -7.85
CA SER A 194 6.09 -14.35 -6.89
C SER A 194 6.01 -15.88 -6.85
N HIS A 195 4.79 -16.41 -6.98
CA HIS A 195 4.58 -17.85 -7.03
C HIS A 195 5.18 -18.49 -8.28
N GLN A 196 4.97 -17.89 -9.46
CA GLN A 196 5.55 -18.39 -10.71
C GLN A 196 7.08 -18.48 -10.66
N ARG A 197 7.71 -17.56 -9.92
CA ARG A 197 9.17 -17.50 -9.76
C ARG A 197 9.72 -18.47 -8.72
N GLY A 198 8.87 -19.22 -8.01
CA GLY A 198 9.29 -20.19 -6.99
C GLY A 198 9.98 -19.56 -5.78
N SER A 199 9.89 -18.24 -5.62
CA SER A 199 10.44 -17.56 -4.45
C SER A 199 9.55 -17.87 -3.25
N ALA A 200 10.04 -18.59 -2.24
CA ALA A 200 9.29 -18.88 -1.01
C ALA A 200 9.24 -17.69 -0.03
N GLY A 201 9.16 -16.46 -0.54
CA GLY A 201 9.17 -15.24 0.28
C GLY A 201 7.85 -14.99 1.02
N ASP A 202 7.90 -14.09 2.00
CA ASP A 202 6.74 -13.54 2.74
C ASP A 202 5.76 -12.74 1.87
N SER A 203 6.03 -12.65 0.56
CA SER A 203 5.21 -11.93 -0.41
C SER A 203 3.87 -12.60 -0.72
N HIS A 204 3.64 -13.88 -0.39
CA HIS A 204 2.45 -14.66 -0.81
C HIS A 204 1.23 -14.52 0.10
N LYS A 205 1.03 -13.39 0.77
CA LYS A 205 0.08 -13.29 1.89
C LYS A 205 -1.35 -13.67 1.48
N THR A 206 -1.88 -13.15 0.38
CA THR A 206 -3.25 -13.47 -0.07
C THR A 206 -3.32 -14.87 -0.67
N LEU A 207 -2.33 -15.25 -1.49
CA LEU A 207 -2.31 -16.57 -2.11
C LEU A 207 -2.26 -17.70 -1.07
N ARG A 208 -1.50 -17.55 0.03
CA ARG A 208 -1.48 -18.52 1.14
C ARG A 208 -2.86 -18.67 1.79
N LEU A 209 -3.60 -17.59 1.94
CA LEU A 209 -4.96 -17.66 2.46
C LEU A 209 -5.89 -18.37 1.46
N TYR A 210 -5.77 -18.11 0.15
CA TYR A 210 -6.52 -18.86 -0.88
C TYR A 210 -6.15 -20.34 -0.91
N LEU A 211 -4.88 -20.70 -0.69
CA LEU A 211 -4.44 -22.10 -0.56
C LEU A 211 -5.12 -22.79 0.61
N ARG A 212 -5.24 -22.09 1.74
CA ARG A 212 -5.94 -22.61 2.92
C ARG A 212 -7.45 -22.77 2.69
N LEU A 213 -8.07 -21.84 1.97
CA LEU A 213 -9.53 -21.85 1.75
C LEU A 213 -9.96 -22.86 0.68
N HIS A 214 -9.22 -22.96 -0.43
CA HIS A 214 -9.66 -23.70 -1.63
C HIS A 214 -8.76 -24.87 -2.01
N GLY A 215 -7.61 -25.03 -1.35
CA GLY A 215 -6.60 -26.02 -1.74
C GLY A 215 -5.75 -25.58 -2.94
N ALA A 216 -4.66 -26.32 -3.19
CA ALA A 216 -3.65 -25.95 -4.18
C ALA A 216 -4.13 -25.97 -5.64
N GLU A 217 -5.06 -26.86 -5.96
CA GLU A 217 -5.61 -26.95 -7.32
C GLU A 217 -6.43 -25.72 -7.69
N GLN A 218 -7.12 -25.12 -6.71
CA GLN A 218 -8.09 -24.07 -6.98
C GLN A 218 -7.62 -22.67 -6.58
N ALA A 219 -6.68 -22.53 -5.64
CA ALA A 219 -6.25 -21.23 -5.10
C ALA A 219 -5.84 -20.22 -6.18
N GLY A 220 -5.05 -20.64 -7.16
CA GLY A 220 -4.63 -19.76 -8.26
C GLY A 220 -5.77 -19.34 -9.18
N ARG A 221 -6.78 -20.20 -9.39
CA ARG A 221 -7.99 -19.84 -10.14
C ARG A 221 -8.85 -18.86 -9.34
N GLN A 222 -9.11 -19.15 -8.08
CA GLN A 222 -9.95 -18.32 -7.21
C GLN A 222 -9.34 -16.93 -6.96
N LEU A 223 -8.01 -16.84 -6.79
CA LEU A 223 -7.31 -15.57 -6.68
C LEU A 223 -7.44 -14.73 -7.97
N ARG A 224 -7.38 -15.36 -9.15
CA ARG A 224 -7.65 -14.68 -10.43
C ARG A 224 -9.10 -14.23 -10.56
N GLU A 225 -10.05 -14.99 -10.05
CA GLU A 225 -11.46 -14.58 -10.01
C GLU A 225 -11.66 -13.35 -9.13
N LEU A 226 -11.10 -13.32 -7.92
CA LEU A 226 -11.12 -12.12 -7.07
C LEU A 226 -10.50 -10.92 -7.78
N ARG A 227 -9.31 -11.11 -8.34
CA ARG A 227 -8.62 -10.07 -9.09
C ARG A 227 -9.48 -9.52 -10.24
N ASN A 228 -10.15 -10.39 -11.01
CA ASN A 228 -11.05 -9.97 -12.08
C ASN A 228 -12.27 -9.19 -11.56
N ARG A 229 -12.82 -9.57 -10.39
CA ARG A 229 -13.88 -8.80 -9.73
C ARG A 229 -13.40 -7.41 -9.32
N ILE A 230 -12.22 -7.30 -8.71
CA ILE A 230 -11.61 -6.02 -8.33
C ILE A 230 -11.31 -5.17 -9.59
N ALA A 231 -10.79 -5.79 -10.66
CA ALA A 231 -10.55 -5.10 -11.92
C ALA A 231 -11.84 -4.55 -12.53
N ALA A 232 -12.93 -5.33 -12.54
CA ALA A 232 -14.23 -4.86 -13.00
C ALA A 232 -14.74 -3.68 -12.15
N LYS A 233 -14.57 -3.73 -10.82
CA LYS A 233 -14.89 -2.60 -9.92
C LYS A 233 -14.06 -1.37 -10.27
N GLY A 234 -12.75 -1.52 -10.47
CA GLY A 234 -11.86 -0.43 -10.87
C GLY A 234 -12.28 0.20 -12.20
N LEU A 235 -12.51 -0.62 -13.23
CA LEU A 235 -12.98 -0.13 -14.54
C LEU A 235 -14.26 0.70 -14.43
N ALA A 236 -15.21 0.28 -13.60
CA ALA A 236 -16.43 1.03 -13.35
C ALA A 236 -16.16 2.35 -12.60
N GLN A 237 -15.19 2.38 -11.67
CA GLN A 237 -14.76 3.59 -10.98
C GLN A 237 -14.10 4.59 -11.94
N PHE A 238 -13.15 4.14 -12.79
CA PHE A 238 -12.50 4.99 -13.79
C PHE A 238 -13.50 5.60 -14.79
N GLY A 239 -14.52 4.85 -15.19
CA GLY A 239 -15.57 5.38 -16.07
C GLY A 239 -16.41 6.50 -15.46
N LYS A 240 -16.50 6.56 -14.12
CA LYS A 240 -17.33 7.52 -13.37
C LYS A 240 -16.54 8.63 -12.70
N ALA A 241 -15.25 8.45 -12.49
CA ALA A 241 -14.39 9.42 -11.81
C ALA A 241 -14.37 10.77 -12.54
N GLY A 242 -14.34 11.84 -11.77
CA GLY A 242 -14.24 13.20 -12.26
C GLY A 242 -12.93 13.45 -13.00
N LYS A 243 -12.96 14.47 -13.86
CA LYS A 243 -11.78 14.88 -14.64
C LYS A 243 -10.53 15.11 -13.78
N PRO A 244 -10.61 15.79 -12.61
CA PRO A 244 -9.43 16.02 -11.76
C PRO A 244 -8.79 14.71 -11.28
N ALA A 245 -9.60 13.76 -10.79
CA ALA A 245 -9.13 12.48 -10.31
C ALA A 245 -8.45 11.65 -11.42
N LEU A 246 -9.03 11.65 -12.63
CA LEU A 246 -8.47 10.95 -13.78
C LEU A 246 -7.12 11.53 -14.24
N VAL A 247 -7.04 12.86 -14.38
CA VAL A 247 -5.77 13.53 -14.72
C VAL A 247 -4.72 13.19 -13.67
N ARG A 248 -5.10 13.26 -12.40
CA ARG A 248 -4.19 13.00 -11.30
C ARG A 248 -3.70 11.56 -11.27
N TYR A 249 -4.58 10.58 -11.45
CA TYR A 249 -4.21 9.17 -11.57
C TYR A 249 -3.21 8.94 -12.72
N LEU A 250 -3.52 9.50 -13.89
CA LEU A 250 -2.64 9.43 -15.06
C LEU A 250 -1.27 10.06 -14.82
N THR A 251 -1.16 11.06 -13.95
CA THR A 251 0.13 11.68 -13.62
C THR A 251 0.88 10.98 -12.48
N SER A 252 0.22 10.10 -11.71
CA SER A 252 0.85 9.29 -10.66
C SER A 252 1.30 7.92 -11.13
N THR A 253 0.84 7.44 -12.28
CA THR A 253 1.32 6.18 -12.88
C THR A 253 2.71 6.37 -13.50
N PRO A 254 3.62 5.40 -13.33
CA PRO A 254 4.92 5.42 -14.02
C PRO A 254 4.80 5.30 -15.54
N LEU A 255 3.69 4.78 -16.08
CA LEU A 255 3.54 4.53 -17.53
C LEU A 255 3.34 5.80 -18.35
N VAL A 256 2.72 6.81 -17.75
CA VAL A 256 2.36 8.07 -18.42
C VAL A 256 3.26 9.20 -17.94
N ASN A 257 3.94 9.04 -16.80
CA ASN A 257 4.82 10.05 -16.28
C ASN A 257 6.14 10.15 -17.08
N LEU A 258 6.10 10.93 -18.15
CA LEU A 258 7.26 11.30 -18.95
C LEU A 258 8.15 12.37 -18.28
N ASN A 259 7.96 12.64 -16.97
CA ASN A 259 8.56 13.76 -16.25
C ASN A 259 8.34 15.12 -16.94
N LEU A 260 7.21 15.27 -17.63
CA LEU A 260 6.84 16.50 -18.33
C LEU A 260 6.01 17.40 -17.41
N PRO A 261 6.52 18.58 -16.98
CA PRO A 261 5.81 19.44 -16.03
C PRO A 261 4.46 19.94 -16.53
N VAL A 262 4.26 19.99 -17.86
CA VAL A 262 3.03 20.46 -18.52
C VAL A 262 2.00 19.35 -18.75
N LEU A 263 2.33 18.10 -18.42
CA LEU A 263 1.47 16.96 -18.69
C LEU A 263 0.10 17.05 -17.98
N PRO A 264 -0.01 17.47 -16.71
CA PRO A 264 -1.31 17.63 -16.05
C PRO A 264 -2.19 18.66 -16.78
N GLU A 265 -1.63 19.77 -17.24
CA GLU A 265 -2.34 20.80 -17.98
C GLU A 265 -2.82 20.27 -19.35
N LEU A 266 -1.95 19.56 -20.08
CA LEU A 266 -2.29 18.96 -21.38
C LEU A 266 -3.40 17.91 -21.24
N LEU A 267 -3.29 17.01 -20.26
CA LEU A 267 -4.35 16.05 -19.94
C LEU A 267 -5.63 16.79 -19.51
N GLY A 268 -5.50 17.88 -18.77
CA GLY A 268 -6.58 18.77 -18.38
C GLY A 268 -7.32 19.43 -19.56
N LEU A 269 -6.77 19.44 -20.77
CA LEU A 269 -7.47 19.91 -21.98
C LEU A 269 -8.30 18.83 -22.66
N LEU A 270 -7.99 17.55 -22.41
CA LEU A 270 -8.70 16.44 -23.06
C LEU A 270 -10.16 16.34 -22.58
N PRO A 271 -11.10 15.93 -23.44
CA PRO A 271 -12.47 15.63 -23.02
C PRO A 271 -12.48 14.50 -21.98
N HIS A 272 -13.43 14.56 -21.02
CA HIS A 272 -13.56 13.54 -19.97
C HIS A 272 -13.60 12.11 -20.52
N ARG A 273 -14.39 11.86 -21.58
CA ARG A 273 -14.45 10.55 -22.26
C ARG A 273 -13.08 10.02 -22.72
N VAL A 274 -12.21 10.91 -23.18
CA VAL A 274 -10.86 10.54 -23.64
C VAL A 274 -10.00 10.20 -22.43
N LEU A 275 -10.03 11.01 -21.38
CA LEU A 275 -9.30 10.74 -20.13
C LEU A 275 -9.75 9.43 -19.49
N ALA A 276 -11.05 9.18 -19.40
CA ALA A 276 -11.58 7.94 -18.84
C ALA A 276 -11.13 6.72 -19.65
N THR A 277 -11.10 6.85 -20.99
CA THR A 277 -10.60 5.79 -21.88
C THR A 277 -9.11 5.55 -21.68
N VAL A 278 -8.29 6.61 -21.63
CA VAL A 278 -6.84 6.50 -21.43
C VAL A 278 -6.52 5.92 -20.04
N ALA A 279 -7.16 6.43 -18.99
CA ALA A 279 -6.99 5.94 -17.62
C ALA A 279 -7.43 4.48 -17.48
N THR A 280 -8.53 4.09 -18.14
CA THR A 280 -8.95 2.69 -18.22
C THR A 280 -7.90 1.83 -18.91
N SER A 281 -7.31 2.28 -20.02
CA SER A 281 -6.26 1.53 -20.73
C SER A 281 -4.98 1.41 -19.90
N VAL A 282 -4.57 2.47 -19.21
CA VAL A 282 -3.43 2.47 -18.29
C VAL A 282 -3.69 1.51 -17.14
N PHE A 283 -4.83 1.64 -16.46
CA PHE A 283 -5.24 0.73 -15.38
C PHE A 283 -5.29 -0.72 -15.86
N ARG A 284 -5.75 -0.97 -17.09
CA ARG A 284 -5.72 -2.31 -17.68
C ARG A 284 -4.30 -2.78 -17.95
N PHE A 285 -3.39 -1.92 -18.38
CA PHE A 285 -2.01 -2.33 -18.60
C PHE A 285 -1.30 -2.64 -17.27
N GLU A 286 -1.49 -1.80 -16.26
CA GLU A 286 -0.95 -2.00 -14.91
C GLU A 286 -1.54 -3.25 -14.25
N GLY A 287 -2.86 -3.44 -14.38
CA GLY A 287 -3.56 -4.61 -13.89
C GLY A 287 -3.23 -5.83 -14.74
N PHE A 288 -3.69 -5.94 -15.99
CA PHE A 288 -3.62 -7.16 -16.83
C PHE A 288 -2.21 -7.52 -17.37
N GLY A 289 -1.13 -6.91 -16.87
CA GLY A 289 0.24 -7.33 -17.19
C GLY A 289 0.63 -8.72 -16.68
N ALA A 290 -0.17 -9.31 -15.78
CA ALA A 290 0.06 -10.66 -15.27
C ALA A 290 -0.01 -11.71 -16.39
N ARG A 291 1.15 -12.31 -16.68
CA ARG A 291 1.31 -13.43 -17.61
C ARG A 291 0.47 -14.61 -17.13
N GLU A 292 -0.15 -15.36 -18.05
CA GLU A 292 -0.90 -16.57 -17.70
C GLU A 292 -0.08 -17.51 -16.82
N ILE A 293 -0.50 -17.70 -15.56
CA ILE A 293 0.00 -18.79 -14.71
C ILE A 293 -0.49 -20.09 -15.33
N SER A 294 0.39 -20.72 -16.10
CA SER A 294 0.11 -21.94 -16.87
C SER A 294 0.38 -23.22 -16.08
N LYS A 295 0.93 -23.14 -14.87
CA LYS A 295 1.28 -24.31 -14.03
C LYS A 295 0.49 -24.34 -12.72
N PRO A 296 0.06 -25.54 -12.27
CA PRO A 296 -0.52 -25.73 -10.93
C PRO A 296 0.42 -25.23 -9.84
N ILE A 297 -0.16 -24.75 -8.73
CA ILE A 297 0.61 -24.21 -7.62
C ILE A 297 1.27 -25.37 -6.87
N ALA A 298 2.60 -25.49 -7.00
CA ALA A 298 3.35 -26.47 -6.22
C ALA A 298 3.22 -26.12 -4.73
N GLN A 299 2.72 -27.07 -3.95
CA GLN A 299 2.55 -26.92 -2.51
C GLN A 299 3.90 -26.96 -1.78
N PRO A 300 4.24 -25.96 -0.95
CA PRO A 300 5.02 -26.20 0.24
C PRO A 300 4.02 -26.46 1.39
N ILE A 301 3.35 -27.62 1.40
CA ILE A 301 2.45 -27.98 2.53
C ILE A 301 3.26 -28.18 3.82
N ALA A 302 4.53 -28.59 3.73
CA ALA A 302 5.30 -29.05 4.88
C ALA A 302 5.51 -28.00 5.99
N GLU A 303 5.50 -26.70 5.68
CA GLU A 303 5.79 -25.66 6.70
C GLU A 303 4.54 -25.13 7.44
N LEU A 304 3.33 -25.32 6.88
CA LEU A 304 2.10 -24.81 7.50
C LEU A 304 1.55 -25.75 8.59
N ASP A 305 1.78 -27.06 8.47
CA ASP A 305 1.32 -28.06 9.44
C ASP A 305 2.34 -28.37 10.55
N GLN A 306 3.65 -28.27 10.30
CA GLN A 306 4.68 -28.56 11.31
C GLN A 306 4.59 -27.68 12.57
N ARG A 307 4.15 -26.42 12.44
CA ARG A 307 3.96 -25.52 13.60
C ARG A 307 2.73 -25.88 14.47
N LYS A 308 1.78 -26.65 13.94
CA LYS A 308 0.65 -27.18 14.72
C LYS A 308 1.05 -28.44 15.50
N GLU A 309 1.83 -29.33 14.91
CA GLU A 309 2.29 -30.55 15.59
C GLU A 309 3.29 -30.25 16.70
N ASP A 310 4.24 -29.32 16.49
CA ASP A 310 5.21 -28.94 17.52
C ASP A 310 4.55 -28.26 18.74
N ARG A 311 3.40 -27.61 18.58
CA ARG A 311 2.63 -27.01 19.69
C ARG A 311 1.80 -28.00 20.49
N VAL A 312 1.34 -29.09 19.87
CA VAL A 312 0.58 -30.14 20.56
C VAL A 312 1.53 -31.09 21.31
N LEU A 313 2.79 -31.20 20.88
CA LEU A 313 3.80 -32.01 21.55
C LEU A 313 4.59 -31.27 22.65
N SER A 314 4.38 -29.96 22.81
CA SER A 314 5.04 -29.12 23.82
C SER A 314 4.10 -28.54 24.89
N SER A 315 2.82 -28.92 24.89
CA SER A 315 1.80 -28.63 25.91
C SER A 315 1.38 -29.91 26.64
#